data_AF-A0A136KY61-F1
#
_entry.id   AF-A0A136KY61-F1
#
_cell.length_a   1.000
_cell.length_b   1.000
_cell.length_c   1.000
_cell.angle_alpha   90.00
_cell.angle_beta   90.00
_cell.angle_gamma   90.00
#
_symmetry.space_group_name_H-M   'P 1'
#
loop_
_entity.id
_entity.type
_entity.pdbx_description
1 polymer ?
#
loop_
_entity_poly.entity_id
_entity_poly.type
_entity_poly.pdbx_seq_one_letter_code
_entity_poly.pdbx_strand_id
1 'polypeptide(L)'
;MVIIIDGAIQPFIPLKEYQAQHALPEAFAVNLFAPKDFTGLGRIDQAGAEMNMMRAAVLAAVPERLPVNQWISFIPRLTAVFTSQLYAINHVIGLRGVEIEFAAGGFSDVCHAFTYAALRASAPTQPMPDFQQVYREWLAGTTTFAPAGTYDHAGESWNISVIYDAYGRIGLRVERAAGVDYVRDAALACPAHGYMRVLLEEVTTKLAQAAGE
;
A
#
# COMPACT_ATOMS: atom_id res chain seq x y z
N MET A 1 -12.54 -2.33 -1.13
CA MET A 1 -11.38 -1.42 -1.36
C MET A 1 -11.69 -0.64 -2.62
N VAL A 2 -11.50 0.67 -2.58
CA VAL A 2 -11.70 1.56 -3.73
C VAL A 2 -10.33 2.10 -4.10
N ILE A 3 -9.98 2.09 -5.39
CA ILE A 3 -8.78 2.75 -5.90
C ILE A 3 -9.22 3.86 -6.84
N ILE A 4 -8.49 4.96 -6.82
CA ILE A 4 -8.66 6.04 -7.79
C ILE A 4 -7.82 5.66 -9.01
N ILE A 5 -8.46 5.41 -10.14
CA ILE A 5 -7.83 5.15 -11.44
C ILE A 5 -8.25 6.29 -12.37
N ASP A 6 -7.28 6.97 -12.98
CA ASP A 6 -7.50 8.15 -13.84
C ASP A 6 -8.34 9.25 -13.16
N GLY A 7 -8.12 9.47 -11.86
CA GLY A 7 -8.83 10.49 -11.08
C GLY A 7 -10.26 10.11 -10.68
N ALA A 8 -10.75 8.91 -11.04
CA ALA A 8 -12.06 8.42 -10.67
C ALA A 8 -11.99 7.23 -9.71
N ILE A 9 -12.88 7.22 -8.72
CA ILE A 9 -13.13 6.06 -7.87
C ILE A 9 -13.64 4.92 -8.74
N GLN A 10 -12.86 3.84 -8.85
CA GLN A 10 -13.28 2.64 -9.57
C GLN A 10 -13.67 1.53 -8.59
N PRO A 11 -14.87 0.94 -8.74
CA PRO A 11 -15.25 -0.23 -7.96
C PRO A 11 -14.45 -1.44 -8.45
N PHE A 12 -13.95 -2.23 -7.50
CA PHE A 12 -13.35 -3.52 -7.80
C PHE A 12 -14.37 -4.64 -7.61
N ILE A 13 -14.51 -5.49 -8.63
CA ILE A 13 -15.28 -6.73 -8.54
C ILE A 13 -14.39 -7.81 -7.92
N PRO A 14 -14.81 -8.49 -6.84
CA PRO A 14 -14.06 -9.62 -6.29
C PRO A 14 -13.84 -10.72 -7.36
N LEU A 15 -12.64 -11.30 -7.44
CA LEU A 15 -12.31 -12.27 -8.48
C LEU A 15 -13.30 -13.45 -8.55
N LYS A 16 -13.68 -14.01 -7.40
CA LYS A 16 -14.65 -15.11 -7.33
C LYS A 16 -16.03 -14.71 -7.84
N GLU A 17 -16.43 -13.47 -7.60
CA GLU A 17 -17.69 -12.93 -8.12
C GLU A 17 -17.61 -12.73 -9.63
N TYR A 18 -16.53 -12.13 -10.13
CA TYR A 18 -16.29 -11.96 -11.57
C TYR A 18 -16.26 -13.30 -12.32
N GLN A 19 -15.59 -14.30 -11.74
CA GLN A 19 -15.56 -15.67 -12.28
C GLN A 19 -16.97 -16.26 -12.41
N ALA A 20 -17.80 -16.11 -11.36
CA ALA A 20 -19.17 -16.59 -11.37
C ALA A 20 -20.05 -15.84 -12.39
N GLN A 21 -19.94 -14.51 -12.47
CA GLN A 21 -20.71 -13.67 -13.39
C GLN A 21 -20.46 -14.01 -14.86
N HIS A 22 -19.22 -14.41 -15.19
CA HIS A 22 -18.79 -14.69 -16.57
C HIS A 22 -18.61 -16.18 -16.87
N ALA A 23 -18.97 -17.08 -15.94
CA ALA A 23 -18.73 -18.53 -16.05
C ALA A 23 -17.27 -18.88 -16.40
N LEU A 24 -16.31 -18.17 -15.79
CA LEU A 24 -14.88 -18.38 -15.99
C LEU A 24 -14.37 -19.52 -15.09
N PRO A 25 -13.35 -20.27 -15.53
CA PRO A 25 -12.73 -21.28 -14.68
C PRO A 25 -12.00 -20.64 -13.50
N GLU A 26 -11.80 -21.41 -12.42
CA GLU A 26 -11.04 -20.93 -11.25
C GLU A 26 -9.60 -20.50 -11.60
N ALA A 27 -9.05 -21.09 -12.67
CA ALA A 27 -7.74 -20.75 -13.20
C ALA A 27 -7.65 -19.32 -13.78
N PHE A 28 -8.77 -18.68 -14.13
CA PHE A 28 -8.79 -17.28 -14.52
C PHE A 28 -8.51 -16.40 -13.29
N ALA A 29 -7.24 -16.19 -12.99
CA ALA A 29 -6.75 -15.43 -11.84
C ALA A 29 -5.49 -14.67 -12.26
N VAL A 30 -5.00 -13.77 -11.41
CA VAL A 30 -3.78 -13.00 -11.76
C VAL A 30 -2.59 -13.93 -12.05
N ASN A 31 -2.51 -15.07 -11.37
CA ASN A 31 -1.42 -16.05 -11.57
C ASN A 31 -1.39 -16.67 -12.98
N LEU A 32 -2.51 -16.71 -13.70
CA LEU A 32 -2.55 -17.16 -15.10
C LEU A 32 -1.79 -16.21 -16.02
N PHE A 33 -1.86 -14.91 -15.74
CA PHE A 33 -1.33 -13.85 -16.60
C PHE A 33 0.03 -13.32 -16.14
N ALA A 34 0.28 -13.37 -14.84
CA ALA A 34 1.56 -13.01 -14.23
C ALA A 34 1.87 -14.00 -13.11
N PRO A 35 2.45 -15.17 -13.43
CA PRO A 35 2.84 -16.14 -12.41
C PRO A 35 3.86 -15.51 -11.45
N LYS A 36 3.77 -15.87 -10.16
CA LYS A 36 4.76 -15.45 -9.16
C LYS A 36 5.48 -16.68 -8.63
N ASP A 37 6.80 -16.61 -8.63
CA ASP A 37 7.57 -17.50 -7.77
C ASP A 37 7.52 -16.95 -6.33
N PHE A 38 6.97 -17.74 -5.42
CA PHE A 38 6.87 -17.41 -4.00
C PHE A 38 8.06 -17.95 -3.18
N THR A 39 9.01 -18.62 -3.82
CA THR A 39 10.20 -19.18 -3.17
C THR A 39 11.06 -18.06 -2.56
N GLY A 40 11.42 -18.21 -1.29
CA GLY A 40 12.31 -17.29 -0.59
C GLY A 40 11.72 -15.92 -0.22
N LEU A 41 10.39 -15.78 -0.23
CA LEU A 41 9.74 -14.57 0.25
C LEU A 41 9.82 -14.45 1.77
N GLY A 42 10.01 -13.22 2.25
CA GLY A 42 9.96 -12.91 3.67
C GLY A 42 8.57 -13.18 4.26
N ARG A 43 8.54 -13.57 5.54
CA ARG A 43 7.32 -13.92 6.28
C ARG A 43 7.20 -13.05 7.52
N ILE A 44 6.12 -12.29 7.59
CA ILE A 44 5.81 -11.43 8.74
C ILE A 44 4.99 -12.18 9.81
N ASP A 45 4.31 -13.26 9.39
CA ASP A 45 3.29 -13.99 10.14
C ASP A 45 3.81 -14.56 11.48
N GLN A 46 5.12 -14.77 11.61
CA GLN A 46 5.78 -15.37 12.77
C GLN A 46 6.57 -14.36 13.61
N ALA A 47 6.66 -13.09 13.19
CA ALA A 47 7.52 -12.08 13.81
C ALA A 47 6.74 -11.12 14.75
N GLY A 48 5.61 -11.56 15.32
CA GLY A 48 4.69 -10.66 16.02
C GLY A 48 5.33 -9.85 17.15
N ALA A 49 6.24 -10.44 17.92
CA ALA A 49 6.93 -9.75 19.00
C ALA A 49 7.92 -8.70 18.48
N GLU A 50 8.73 -9.07 17.49
CA GLU A 50 9.75 -8.23 16.88
C GLU A 50 9.12 -7.06 16.11
N MET A 51 8.03 -7.32 15.39
CA MET A 51 7.24 -6.29 14.71
C MET A 51 6.66 -5.29 15.73
N ASN A 52 6.17 -5.75 16.88
CA ASN A 52 5.70 -4.86 17.95
C ASN A 52 6.83 -4.05 18.58
N MET A 53 8.03 -4.63 18.73
CA MET A 53 9.21 -3.89 19.20
C MET A 53 9.62 -2.80 18.21
N MET A 54 9.67 -3.10 16.92
CA MET A 54 9.93 -2.12 15.87
C MET A 54 8.90 -0.99 15.91
N ARG A 55 7.60 -1.34 15.97
CA ARG A 55 6.51 -0.37 16.10
C ARG A 55 6.73 0.55 17.29
N ALA A 56 6.98 0.00 18.47
CA ALA A 56 7.22 0.78 19.68
C ALA A 56 8.43 1.72 19.55
N ALA A 57 9.53 1.24 18.96
CA ALA A 57 10.74 2.04 18.74
C ALA A 57 10.50 3.22 17.78
N VAL A 58 9.77 2.99 16.67
CA VAL A 58 9.41 4.03 15.71
C VAL A 58 8.51 5.08 16.36
N LEU A 59 7.48 4.65 17.09
CA LEU A 59 6.61 5.59 17.80
C LEU A 59 7.35 6.36 18.88
N ALA A 60 8.26 5.72 19.63
CA ALA A 60 9.07 6.39 20.66
C ALA A 60 10.03 7.45 20.08
N ALA A 61 10.40 7.35 18.81
CA ALA A 61 11.25 8.33 18.16
C ALA A 61 10.56 9.67 17.88
N VAL A 62 9.23 9.72 17.85
CA VAL A 62 8.46 10.95 17.69
C VAL A 62 8.51 11.77 18.99
N PRO A 63 9.05 13.01 18.97
CA PRO A 63 9.13 13.86 20.15
C PRO A 63 7.75 14.23 20.70
N GLU A 64 7.67 14.52 22.00
CA GLU A 64 6.42 14.98 22.64
C GLU A 64 5.95 16.35 22.13
N ARG A 65 6.89 17.19 21.67
CA ARG A 65 6.60 18.50 21.10
C ARG A 65 7.38 18.67 19.81
N LEU A 66 6.66 18.75 18.70
CA LEU A 66 7.22 18.92 17.37
C LEU A 66 6.26 19.76 16.50
N PRO A 67 6.52 21.06 16.35
CA PRO A 67 5.71 21.93 15.49
C PRO A 67 5.68 21.45 14.03
N VAL A 68 4.53 21.63 13.35
CA VAL A 68 4.30 21.16 11.97
C VAL A 68 5.37 21.66 10.99
N ASN A 69 5.86 22.90 11.15
CA ASN A 69 6.90 23.47 10.29
C ASN A 69 8.26 22.77 10.40
N GLN A 70 8.48 21.92 11.41
CA GLN A 70 9.71 21.12 11.58
C GLN A 70 9.58 19.70 11.02
N TRP A 71 8.38 19.26 10.64
CA TRP A 71 8.12 17.87 10.24
C TRP A 71 8.92 17.48 9.00
N ILE A 72 9.02 18.35 7.98
CA ILE A 72 9.78 18.08 6.75
C ILE A 72 11.22 17.67 7.07
N SER A 73 11.89 18.39 7.98
CA SER A 73 13.25 18.06 8.41
C SER A 73 13.34 16.85 9.33
N PHE A 74 12.25 16.50 10.01
CA PHE A 74 12.20 15.38 10.95
C PHE A 74 11.95 14.03 10.27
N ILE A 75 11.13 13.97 9.21
CA ILE A 75 10.78 12.72 8.53
C ILE A 75 12.00 11.87 8.13
N PRO A 76 13.09 12.41 7.55
CA PRO A 76 14.27 11.60 7.22
C PRO A 76 14.87 10.87 8.43
N ARG A 77 14.84 11.48 9.62
CA ARG A 77 15.32 10.85 10.85
C ARG A 77 14.38 9.72 11.28
N LEU A 78 13.07 9.93 11.19
CA LEU A 78 12.09 8.90 11.52
C LEU A 78 12.19 7.71 10.56
N THR A 79 12.34 7.96 9.26
CA THR A 79 12.58 6.94 8.24
C THR A 79 13.86 6.15 8.52
N ALA A 80 14.94 6.81 8.97
CA ALA A 80 16.17 6.12 9.37
C ALA A 80 15.95 5.19 10.58
N VAL A 81 15.14 5.60 11.57
CA VAL A 81 14.76 4.73 12.70
C VAL A 81 13.98 3.53 12.20
N PHE A 82 12.93 3.73 11.38
CA PHE A 82 12.14 2.65 10.80
C PHE A 82 13.03 1.65 10.05
N THR A 83 13.90 2.16 9.17
CA THR A 83 14.82 1.35 8.36
C THR A 83 15.78 0.54 9.23
N SER A 84 16.39 1.18 10.24
CA SER A 84 17.30 0.51 11.17
C SER A 84 16.59 -0.60 11.97
N GLN A 85 15.35 -0.37 12.40
CA GLN A 85 14.57 -1.38 13.12
C GLN A 85 14.20 -2.55 12.19
N LEU A 86 13.84 -2.26 10.94
CA LEU A 86 13.51 -3.29 9.95
C LEU A 86 14.72 -4.19 9.66
N TYR A 87 15.92 -3.63 9.54
CA TYR A 87 17.15 -4.41 9.45
C TYR A 87 17.42 -5.25 10.70
N ALA A 88 17.20 -4.69 11.89
CA ALA A 88 17.43 -5.40 13.15
C ALA A 88 16.57 -6.67 13.27
N ILE A 89 15.32 -6.61 12.83
CA ILE A 89 14.40 -7.75 12.86
C ILE A 89 14.46 -8.62 11.60
N ASN A 90 15.28 -8.26 10.60
CA ASN A 90 15.28 -8.91 9.29
C ASN A 90 15.70 -10.38 9.34
N HIS A 91 16.47 -10.78 10.34
CA HIS A 91 16.82 -12.19 10.56
C HIS A 91 15.60 -13.07 10.89
N VAL A 92 14.48 -12.47 11.34
CA VAL A 92 13.21 -13.16 11.62
C VAL A 92 12.27 -13.12 10.41
N ILE A 93 12.15 -11.95 9.77
CA ILE A 93 11.19 -11.76 8.67
C ILE A 93 11.75 -12.14 7.29
N GLY A 94 13.07 -12.16 7.10
CA GLY A 94 13.71 -12.66 5.88
C GLY A 94 13.48 -11.84 4.62
N LEU A 95 13.36 -10.51 4.71
CA LEU A 95 13.26 -9.65 3.53
C LEU A 95 14.61 -9.52 2.83
N ARG A 96 14.58 -9.41 1.50
CA ARG A 96 15.75 -9.00 0.70
C ARG A 96 16.03 -7.51 0.93
N GLY A 97 17.28 -7.09 0.71
CA GLY A 97 17.68 -5.69 0.87
C GLY A 97 16.78 -4.72 0.09
N VAL A 98 16.46 -5.07 -1.16
CA VAL A 98 15.55 -4.29 -2.00
C VAL A 98 14.13 -4.18 -1.42
N GLU A 99 13.63 -5.21 -0.72
CA GLU A 99 12.30 -5.17 -0.10
C GLU A 99 12.27 -4.28 1.15
N ILE A 100 13.39 -4.21 1.88
CA ILE A 100 13.59 -3.27 2.99
C ILE A 100 13.60 -1.84 2.46
N GLU A 101 14.34 -1.59 1.38
CA GLU A 101 14.41 -0.28 0.73
C GLU A 101 13.03 0.18 0.22
N PHE A 102 12.27 -0.72 -0.40
CA PHE A 102 10.88 -0.44 -0.81
C PHE A 102 9.97 -0.12 0.38
N ALA A 103 10.07 -0.89 1.48
CA ALA A 103 9.28 -0.62 2.68
C ALA A 103 9.64 0.73 3.32
N ALA A 104 10.93 1.07 3.38
CA ALA A 104 11.40 2.35 3.89
C ALA A 104 10.98 3.53 3.01
N GLY A 105 11.04 3.37 1.69
CA GLY A 105 10.54 4.34 0.72
C GLY A 105 9.06 4.63 0.91
N GLY A 106 8.22 3.58 0.94
CA GLY A 106 6.78 3.72 1.16
C GLY A 106 6.43 4.37 2.51
N PHE A 107 7.15 4.02 3.58
CA PHE A 107 7.00 4.68 4.87
C PHE A 107 7.29 6.18 4.78
N SER A 108 8.43 6.54 4.18
CA SER A 108 8.86 7.92 4.00
C SER A 108 7.88 8.73 3.16
N ASP A 109 7.40 8.16 2.04
CA ASP A 109 6.49 8.81 1.11
C ASP A 109 5.16 9.17 1.76
N VAL A 110 4.57 8.24 2.53
CA VAL A 110 3.31 8.51 3.25
C VAL A 110 3.51 9.58 4.33
N CYS A 111 4.60 9.50 5.10
CA CYS A 111 4.91 10.53 6.11
C CYS A 111 5.08 11.92 5.47
N HIS A 112 5.73 12.00 4.30
CA HIS A 112 5.83 13.25 3.54
C HIS A 112 4.48 13.71 3.00
N ALA A 113 3.67 12.81 2.42
CA ALA A 113 2.34 13.13 1.92
C ALA A 113 1.45 13.74 3.03
N PHE A 114 1.48 13.14 4.22
CA PHE A 114 0.77 13.65 5.39
C PHE A 114 1.31 15.01 5.85
N THR A 115 2.64 15.15 5.91
CA THR A 115 3.29 16.41 6.29
C THR A 115 2.90 17.55 5.35
N TYR A 116 2.91 17.32 4.04
CA TYR A 116 2.49 18.34 3.08
C TYR A 116 1.00 18.69 3.21
N ALA A 117 0.14 17.71 3.50
CA ALA A 117 -1.26 17.97 3.77
C ALA A 117 -1.45 18.80 5.04
N ALA A 118 -0.71 18.51 6.12
CA ALA A 118 -0.76 19.26 7.37
C ALA A 118 -0.24 20.69 7.21
N LEU A 119 0.84 20.91 6.44
CA LEU A 119 1.34 22.25 6.14
C LEU A 119 0.34 23.06 5.32
N ARG A 120 -0.39 22.44 4.37
CA ARG A 120 -1.48 23.13 3.65
C ARG A 120 -2.64 23.48 4.57
N ALA A 121 -2.97 22.58 5.51
CA ALA A 121 -4.01 22.79 6.51
C ALA A 121 -3.61 23.77 7.62
N SER A 122 -2.33 24.14 7.75
CA SER A 122 -1.84 25.05 8.80
C SER A 122 -2.29 26.52 8.67
N ALA A 123 -3.17 26.82 7.71
CA ALA A 123 -3.98 28.04 7.75
C ALA A 123 -4.95 27.98 8.97
N PRO A 124 -5.25 29.10 9.66
CA PRO A 124 -5.94 29.11 10.96
C PRO A 124 -7.35 28.48 11.04
N THR A 125 -7.88 27.95 9.94
CA THR A 125 -9.26 27.51 9.81
C THR A 125 -9.43 26.08 9.28
N GLN A 126 -8.34 25.35 9.03
CA GLN A 126 -8.43 23.97 8.53
C GLN A 126 -7.97 22.96 9.59
N PRO A 127 -8.72 21.85 9.78
CA PRO A 127 -8.33 20.77 10.68
C PRO A 127 -7.12 20.02 10.12
N MET A 128 -6.39 19.31 10.99
CA MET A 128 -5.37 18.34 10.59
C MET A 128 -5.93 17.36 9.54
N PRO A 129 -5.16 16.96 8.52
CA PRO A 129 -5.62 16.04 7.49
C PRO A 129 -6.02 14.67 8.07
N ASP A 130 -7.07 14.09 7.50
CA ASP A 130 -7.45 12.71 7.77
C ASP A 130 -6.41 11.75 7.18
N PHE A 131 -5.82 10.91 8.04
CA PHE A 131 -4.83 9.92 7.61
C PHE A 131 -5.40 8.99 6.53
N GLN A 132 -6.64 8.52 6.68
CA GLN A 132 -7.22 7.55 5.75
C GLN A 132 -7.38 8.16 4.35
N GLN A 133 -7.73 9.44 4.25
CA GLN A 133 -7.76 10.17 2.99
C GLN A 133 -6.36 10.26 2.36
N VAL A 134 -5.37 10.78 3.09
CA VAL A 134 -3.99 10.92 2.57
C VAL A 134 -3.42 9.59 2.12
N TYR A 135 -3.63 8.53 2.90
CA TYR A 135 -3.14 7.19 2.60
C TYR A 135 -3.79 6.62 1.33
N ARG A 136 -5.10 6.79 1.15
CA ARG A 136 -5.80 6.35 -0.07
C ARG A 136 -5.32 7.08 -1.31
N GLU A 137 -5.12 8.40 -1.21
CA GLU A 137 -4.61 9.23 -2.31
C GLU A 137 -3.18 8.81 -2.71
N TRP A 138 -2.31 8.61 -1.72
CA TRP A 138 -0.95 8.10 -1.96
C TRP A 138 -0.98 6.72 -2.63
N LEU A 139 -1.73 5.76 -2.07
CA LEU A 139 -1.79 4.41 -2.58
C LEU A 139 -2.34 4.38 -4.02
N ALA A 140 -3.37 5.17 -4.31
CA ALA A 140 -3.89 5.33 -5.65
C ALA A 140 -2.82 5.88 -6.62
N GLY A 141 -2.03 6.87 -6.18
CA GLY A 141 -0.91 7.41 -6.95
C GLY A 141 0.21 6.40 -7.27
N THR A 142 0.26 5.26 -6.57
CA THR A 142 1.19 4.16 -6.86
C THR A 142 0.64 3.12 -7.84
N THR A 143 -0.62 3.27 -8.28
CA THR A 143 -1.29 2.28 -9.11
C THR A 143 -0.74 2.29 -10.53
N THR A 144 -0.35 1.12 -11.03
CA THR A 144 0.15 0.95 -12.40
C THR A 144 -0.46 -0.29 -13.08
N PHE A 145 -0.44 -0.29 -14.40
CA PHE A 145 -0.99 -1.37 -15.23
C PHE A 145 0.10 -1.95 -16.12
N ALA A 146 0.28 -3.27 -16.09
CA ALA A 146 1.17 -3.96 -17.01
C ALA A 146 0.34 -4.83 -17.96
N PRO A 147 0.42 -4.64 -19.29
CA PRO A 147 -0.21 -5.53 -20.26
C PRO A 147 0.23 -6.98 -20.04
N ALA A 148 -0.72 -7.92 -20.11
CA ALA A 148 -0.49 -9.32 -19.79
C ALA A 148 -1.04 -10.31 -20.83
N GLY A 149 -1.47 -9.79 -21.98
CA GLY A 149 -1.92 -10.58 -23.13
C GLY A 149 -3.43 -10.52 -23.36
N THR A 150 -3.91 -11.40 -24.23
CA THR A 150 -5.33 -11.57 -24.53
C THR A 150 -5.88 -12.87 -23.94
N TYR A 151 -7.17 -12.90 -23.66
CA TYR A 151 -7.88 -14.08 -23.19
C TYR A 151 -9.16 -14.28 -24.00
N ASP A 152 -9.24 -15.40 -24.72
CA ASP A 152 -10.42 -15.74 -25.50
C ASP A 152 -11.48 -16.41 -24.62
N HIS A 153 -12.67 -15.82 -24.57
CA HIS A 153 -13.80 -16.35 -23.81
C HIS A 153 -15.11 -16.12 -24.56
N ALA A 154 -15.93 -17.17 -24.66
CA ALA A 154 -17.25 -17.10 -25.30
C ALA A 154 -17.25 -16.47 -26.72
N GLY A 155 -16.16 -16.64 -27.48
CA GLY A 155 -16.01 -16.09 -28.84
C GLY A 155 -15.57 -14.62 -28.89
N GLU A 156 -15.21 -14.02 -27.75
CA GLU A 156 -14.68 -12.67 -27.61
C GLU A 156 -13.23 -12.72 -27.12
N SER A 157 -12.36 -11.85 -27.66
CA SER A 157 -10.98 -11.68 -27.18
C SER A 157 -10.91 -10.51 -26.21
N TRP A 158 -10.53 -10.78 -24.96
CA TRP A 158 -10.39 -9.78 -23.91
C TRP A 158 -8.94 -9.34 -23.75
N ASN A 159 -8.68 -8.05 -23.61
CA ASN A 159 -7.35 -7.54 -23.29
C ASN A 159 -7.15 -7.53 -21.78
N ILE A 160 -6.09 -8.18 -21.31
CA ILE A 160 -5.81 -8.32 -19.88
C ILE A 160 -4.59 -7.49 -19.51
N SER A 161 -4.70 -6.72 -18.45
CA SER A 161 -3.56 -6.10 -17.78
C SER A 161 -3.55 -6.46 -16.30
N VAL A 162 -2.37 -6.68 -15.72
CA VAL A 162 -2.23 -6.85 -14.28
C VAL A 162 -2.12 -5.47 -13.62
N ILE A 163 -2.88 -5.29 -12.55
CA ILE A 163 -2.89 -4.07 -11.75
C ILE A 163 -1.92 -4.25 -10.58
N TYR A 164 -1.06 -3.26 -10.39
CA TYR A 164 -0.10 -3.17 -9.30
C TYR A 164 -0.35 -1.92 -8.46
N ASP A 165 -0.06 -1.99 -7.17
CA ASP A 165 0.13 -0.83 -6.28
C ASP A 165 1.48 -0.95 -5.54
N ALA A 166 1.75 -0.05 -4.58
CA ALA A 166 2.93 -0.07 -3.74
C ALA A 166 3.21 -1.41 -3.03
N TYR A 167 2.18 -2.25 -2.85
CA TYR A 167 2.26 -3.54 -2.17
C TYR A 167 2.30 -4.72 -3.15
N GLY A 168 2.33 -4.46 -4.45
CA GLY A 168 2.49 -5.44 -5.51
C GLY A 168 1.22 -5.69 -6.31
N ARG A 169 1.04 -6.92 -6.78
CA ARG A 169 -0.09 -7.30 -7.65
C ARG A 169 -1.38 -7.28 -6.85
N ILE A 170 -2.40 -6.63 -7.37
CA ILE A 170 -3.70 -6.54 -6.70
C ILE A 170 -4.86 -7.07 -7.53
N GLY A 171 -4.72 -7.17 -8.85
CA GLY A 171 -5.87 -7.53 -9.67
C GLY A 171 -5.63 -7.51 -11.16
N LEU A 172 -6.73 -7.56 -11.90
CA LEU A 172 -6.78 -7.51 -13.35
C LEU A 172 -7.62 -6.32 -13.82
N ARG A 173 -7.16 -5.64 -14.87
CA ARG A 173 -8.00 -4.80 -15.72
C ARG A 173 -8.37 -5.66 -16.92
N VAL A 174 -9.65 -5.94 -17.08
CA VAL A 174 -10.20 -6.77 -18.15
C VAL A 174 -10.95 -5.85 -19.10
N GLU A 175 -10.40 -5.66 -20.29
CA GLU A 175 -11.01 -4.84 -21.33
C GLU A 175 -11.68 -5.72 -22.38
N ARG A 176 -12.98 -5.52 -22.54
CA ARG A 176 -13.90 -6.26 -23.41
C ARG A 176 -14.59 -5.26 -24.33
N ALA A 177 -15.25 -5.74 -25.38
CA ALA A 177 -16.05 -4.89 -26.27
C ALA A 177 -17.16 -4.14 -25.51
N ALA A 178 -17.71 -4.76 -24.46
CA ALA A 178 -18.74 -4.16 -23.61
C ALA A 178 -18.21 -3.09 -22.62
N GLY A 179 -16.90 -3.03 -22.36
CA GLY A 179 -16.32 -2.08 -21.41
C GLY A 179 -15.09 -2.61 -20.68
N VAL A 180 -14.71 -1.91 -19.61
CA VAL A 180 -13.54 -2.23 -18.79
C VAL A 180 -14.00 -2.60 -17.38
N ASP A 181 -13.58 -3.77 -16.91
CA ASP A 181 -13.80 -4.23 -15.55
C ASP A 181 -12.48 -4.22 -14.75
N TYR A 182 -12.56 -3.85 -13.48
CA TYR A 182 -11.46 -3.94 -12.53
C TYR A 182 -11.74 -5.06 -11.54
N VAL A 183 -10.87 -6.07 -11.51
CA VAL A 183 -11.09 -7.31 -10.77
C VAL A 183 -10.04 -7.45 -9.67
N ARG A 184 -10.47 -7.66 -8.42
CA ARG A 184 -9.58 -7.77 -7.25
C ARG A 184 -9.30 -9.23 -6.95
N ASP A 185 -8.02 -9.59 -6.90
CA ASP A 185 -7.59 -10.91 -6.47
C ASP A 185 -7.11 -10.86 -5.02
N ALA A 186 -7.97 -11.30 -4.10
CA ALA A 186 -7.68 -11.29 -2.66
C ALA A 186 -6.53 -12.23 -2.26
N ALA A 187 -6.23 -13.25 -3.08
CA ALA A 187 -5.12 -14.18 -2.81
C ALA A 187 -3.75 -13.50 -2.87
N LEU A 188 -3.67 -12.32 -3.48
CA LEU A 188 -2.45 -11.54 -3.63
C LEU A 188 -2.32 -10.41 -2.60
N ALA A 189 -3.14 -10.39 -1.56
CA ALA A 189 -3.00 -9.40 -0.50
C ALA A 189 -1.60 -9.50 0.14
N CYS A 190 -0.84 -8.41 0.06
CA CYS A 190 0.46 -8.33 0.73
C CYS A 190 0.26 -8.37 2.26
N PRO A 191 0.85 -9.35 2.99
CA PRO A 191 0.69 -9.46 4.44
C PRO A 191 1.13 -8.20 5.19
N ALA A 192 2.16 -7.52 4.70
CA ALA A 192 2.71 -6.32 5.33
C ALA A 192 1.83 -5.07 5.18
N HIS A 193 0.89 -5.05 4.23
CA HIS A 193 0.05 -3.87 3.98
C HIS A 193 -0.74 -3.48 5.24
N GLY A 194 -1.39 -4.44 5.91
CA GLY A 194 -2.16 -4.17 7.11
C GLY A 194 -1.32 -3.57 8.24
N TYR A 195 -0.14 -4.15 8.47
CA TYR A 195 0.81 -3.66 9.47
C TYR A 195 1.30 -2.24 9.15
N MET A 196 1.76 -2.01 7.91
CA MET A 196 2.31 -0.72 7.49
C MET A 196 1.28 0.40 7.61
N ARG A 197 0.03 0.13 7.18
CA ARG A 197 -1.08 1.09 7.30
C ARG A 197 -1.31 1.50 8.75
N VAL A 198 -1.38 0.54 9.68
CA VAL A 198 -1.60 0.81 11.11
C VAL A 198 -0.43 1.57 11.72
N LEU A 199 0.81 1.19 11.41
CA LEU A 199 2.00 1.89 11.89
C LEU A 199 2.00 3.35 11.42
N LEU A 200 1.71 3.59 10.14
CA LEU A 200 1.66 4.95 9.58
C LEU A 200 0.55 5.78 10.18
N GLU A 201 -0.64 5.20 10.40
CA GLU A 201 -1.75 5.84 11.09
C GLU A 201 -1.30 6.35 12.46
N GLU A 202 -0.68 5.49 13.26
CA GLU A 202 -0.22 5.83 14.61
C GLU A 202 0.92 6.85 14.63
N VAL A 203 1.85 6.75 13.67
CA VAL A 203 2.91 7.76 13.49
C VAL A 203 2.30 9.13 13.21
N THR A 204 1.35 9.21 12.28
CA THR A 204 0.71 10.48 11.92
C THR A 204 -0.15 11.05 13.05
N THR A 205 -0.86 10.20 13.80
CA THR A 205 -1.56 10.60 15.03
C THR A 205 -0.59 11.18 16.05
N LYS A 206 0.55 10.52 16.28
CA LYS A 206 1.53 11.00 17.26
C LYS A 206 2.21 12.30 16.84
N LEU A 207 2.45 12.48 15.54
CA LEU A 207 2.92 13.76 14.99
C LEU A 207 1.90 14.88 15.25
N ALA A 208 0.62 14.65 14.95
CA ALA A 208 -0.46 15.62 15.18
C ALA A 208 -0.55 16.03 16.67
N GLN A 209 -0.52 15.07 17.59
CA GLN A 209 -0.46 15.33 19.04
C GLN A 209 0.75 16.16 19.43
N ALA A 210 1.93 15.85 18.89
CA ALA A 210 3.15 16.58 19.18
C ALA A 210 3.13 18.04 18.67
N ALA A 211 2.28 18.36 17.69
CA ALA A 211 2.07 19.72 17.22
C ALA A 211 1.17 20.57 18.15
N GLY A 212 0.53 19.96 19.15
CA GLY A 212 -0.31 20.65 20.13
C GLY A 212 -1.82 20.50 19.92
N GLU A 213 -2.26 19.41 19.27
CA GLU A 213 -3.66 18.93 19.30
C GLU A 213 -3.91 17.94 20.45
#